data_AF-A0A540VWD3-F1
#
_entry.id   AF-A0A540VWD3-F1
#
_cell.length_a   1.000
_cell.length_b   1.000
_cell.length_c   1.000
_cell.angle_alpha   90.00
_cell.angle_beta   90.00
_cell.angle_gamma   90.00
#
_symmetry.space_group_name_H-M   'P 1'
#
loop_
_entity.id
_entity.type
_entity.pdbx_description
1 polymer ?
#
loop_
_entity_poly.entity_id
_entity_poly.type
_entity_poly.pdbx_seq_one_letter_code
_entity_poly.pdbx_strand_id
1 'polypeptide(L)'
;MTMTGVHAAMQAWLERTVPDDSDPEATLAYRWFGHVRAVLEAESDYLVLMRIETEPARRAQGEASAVLAWLTDCCDRHGVTLLGQANADDGSGLSQQALMAWYARHGFQVDDTHQGQPLVWYPHRPVG
;
A
#
# COMPACT_ATOMS: atom_id res chain seq x y z
N MET A 1 26.21 9.73 -2.77
CA MET A 1 25.70 8.36 -2.90
C MET A 1 24.20 8.45 -3.06
N THR A 2 23.65 7.97 -4.16
CA THR A 2 22.20 7.87 -4.38
C THR A 2 21.66 6.79 -3.46
N MET A 3 20.79 7.16 -2.52
CA MET A 3 20.09 6.19 -1.67
C MET A 3 19.16 5.37 -2.58
N THR A 4 19.29 4.04 -2.57
CA THR A 4 18.50 3.11 -3.40
C THR A 4 17.90 2.01 -2.51
N GLY A 5 16.99 1.19 -3.06
CA GLY A 5 16.35 0.11 -2.32
C GLY A 5 15.28 0.59 -1.33
N VAL A 6 14.89 -0.31 -0.42
CA VAL A 6 13.74 -0.15 0.48
C VAL A 6 13.80 1.14 1.30
N HIS A 7 14.97 1.45 1.87
CA HIS A 7 15.15 2.65 2.69
C HIS A 7 14.94 3.95 1.90
N ALA A 8 15.35 3.98 0.63
CA ALA A 8 15.14 5.14 -0.24
C ALA A 8 13.66 5.31 -0.59
N ALA A 9 12.97 4.21 -0.90
CA ALA A 9 11.54 4.23 -1.19
C ALA A 9 10.72 4.63 0.06
N MET A 10 11.10 4.15 1.24
CA MET A 10 10.48 4.53 2.51
C MET A 10 10.71 6.01 2.83
N GLN A 11 11.93 6.53 2.60
CA GLN A 11 12.21 7.96 2.76
C GLN A 11 11.34 8.81 1.83
N ALA A 12 11.21 8.41 0.56
CA ALA A 12 10.35 9.11 -0.39
C ALA A 12 8.88 9.12 0.06
N TRP A 13 8.41 8.02 0.67
CA TRP A 13 7.07 7.95 1.28
C TRP A 13 6.92 8.95 2.43
N LEU A 14 7.89 9.00 3.35
CA LEU A 14 7.89 9.92 4.48
C LEU A 14 7.87 11.39 4.04
N GLU A 15 8.64 11.73 3.01
CA GLU A 15 8.70 13.10 2.45
C GLU A 15 7.41 13.48 1.71
N ARG A 16 6.73 12.51 1.08
CA ARG A 16 5.52 12.76 0.30
C ARG A 16 4.26 12.90 1.15
N THR A 17 4.31 12.46 2.41
CA THR A 17 3.14 12.28 3.29
C THR A 17 3.29 12.96 4.63
N VAL A 18 2.16 13.19 5.30
CA VAL A 18 2.10 13.83 6.63
C VAL A 18 1.64 12.79 7.65
N PRO A 19 2.22 12.73 8.87
CA PRO A 19 1.71 11.85 9.94
C PRO A 19 0.21 12.08 10.20
N ASP A 20 -0.54 11.03 10.49
CA ASP A 20 -1.91 11.12 11.00
C ASP A 20 -1.89 11.14 12.54
N ASP A 21 -1.81 12.33 13.12
CA ASP A 21 -1.79 12.52 14.59
C ASP A 21 -3.22 12.59 15.20
N SER A 22 -4.25 12.17 14.46
CA SER A 22 -5.65 12.26 14.93
C SER A 22 -6.00 11.24 16.03
N ASP A 23 -5.26 10.14 16.12
CA ASP A 23 -5.43 9.11 17.14
C ASP A 23 -4.07 8.77 17.80
N PRO A 24 -3.79 9.28 19.01
CA PRO A 24 -2.54 9.03 19.71
C PRO A 24 -2.41 7.59 20.25
N GLU A 25 -3.51 6.82 20.28
CA GLU A 25 -3.52 5.41 20.70
C GLU A 25 -3.43 4.44 19.50
N ALA A 26 -3.35 4.98 18.27
CA ALA A 26 -3.24 4.17 17.07
C ALA A 26 -1.99 3.28 17.12
N THR A 27 -2.20 1.98 16.92
CA THR A 27 -1.13 0.98 16.88
C THR A 27 -0.36 0.97 15.55
N LEU A 28 -0.91 1.62 14.51
CA LEU A 28 -0.31 1.73 13.19
C LEU A 28 0.08 3.19 12.91
N ALA A 29 1.25 3.38 12.30
CA ALA A 29 1.76 4.69 11.92
C ALA A 29 1.12 5.20 10.61
N TYR A 30 -0.16 5.59 10.67
CA TYR A 30 -0.87 6.15 9.53
C TYR A 30 -0.23 7.45 9.04
N ARG A 31 -0.26 7.64 7.71
CA ARG A 31 0.16 8.88 7.08
C ARG A 31 -0.79 9.27 5.95
N TRP A 32 -1.04 10.56 5.83
CA TRP A 32 -1.89 11.18 4.82
C TRP A 32 -1.13 11.44 3.51
N PHE A 33 -1.74 10.98 2.42
CA PHE A 33 -1.45 11.35 1.04
C PHE A 33 -2.72 12.00 0.46
N GLY A 34 -2.82 13.33 0.60
CA GLY A 34 -4.07 14.03 0.27
C GLY A 34 -5.19 13.59 1.21
N HIS A 35 -6.24 12.96 0.67
CA HIS A 35 -7.42 12.47 1.42
C HIS A 35 -7.42 10.94 1.62
N VAL A 36 -6.32 10.30 1.26
CA VAL A 36 -6.09 8.87 1.51
C VAL A 36 -5.07 8.77 2.62
N ARG A 37 -5.33 7.94 3.62
CA ARG A 37 -4.32 7.55 4.60
C ARG A 37 -3.86 6.12 4.35
N ALA A 38 -2.58 5.87 4.56
CA ALA A 38 -2.01 4.55 4.43
C ALA A 38 -0.92 4.30 5.47
N VAL A 39 -0.62 3.03 5.68
CA VAL A 39 0.46 2.56 6.55
C VAL A 39 1.43 1.78 5.67
N LEU A 40 2.67 2.24 5.66
CA LEU A 40 3.78 1.59 4.97
C LEU A 40 4.86 1.21 5.97
N GLU A 41 5.40 0.02 5.81
CA GLU A 41 6.55 -0.48 6.57
C GLU A 41 7.66 -0.93 5.61
N ALA A 42 8.90 -0.87 6.09
CA ALA A 42 10.08 -1.34 5.39
C ALA A 42 10.52 -2.67 5.98
N GLU A 43 10.51 -3.73 5.18
CA GLU A 43 10.85 -5.09 5.62
C GLU A 43 11.95 -5.65 4.73
N SER A 44 13.18 -5.74 5.27
CA SER A 44 14.42 -6.20 4.61
C SER A 44 14.58 -5.76 3.14
N ASP A 45 13.87 -6.41 2.21
CA ASP A 45 13.98 -6.27 0.75
C ASP A 45 12.70 -5.76 0.06
N TYR A 46 11.61 -5.50 0.79
CA TYR A 46 10.35 -4.99 0.24
C TYR A 46 9.70 -3.92 1.12
N LEU A 47 8.83 -3.12 0.50
CA LEU A 47 7.88 -2.28 1.21
C LEU A 47 6.60 -3.07 1.47
N VAL A 48 5.98 -2.85 2.62
CA VAL A 48 4.71 -3.46 2.99
C VAL A 48 3.63 -2.38 3.09
N LEU A 49 2.64 -2.44 2.22
CA LEU A 49 1.39 -1.69 2.35
C LEU A 49 0.47 -2.45 3.31
N MET A 50 0.52 -2.05 4.57
CA MET A 50 -0.25 -2.66 5.66
C MET A 50 -1.72 -2.26 5.61
N ARG A 51 -1.99 -1.00 5.24
CA ARG A 51 -3.35 -0.47 5.20
C ARG A 51 -3.47 0.69 4.24
N ILE A 52 -4.61 0.82 3.57
CA ILE A 52 -4.97 1.97 2.74
C ILE A 52 -6.45 2.28 2.92
N GLU A 53 -6.76 3.53 3.22
CA GLU A 53 -8.12 3.98 3.50
C GLU A 53 -8.39 5.31 2.80
N THR A 54 -9.56 5.38 2.16
CA THR A 54 -10.11 6.64 1.63
C THR A 54 -11.30 7.04 2.46
N GLU A 55 -11.36 8.34 2.82
CA GLU A 55 -12.51 8.92 3.48
C GLU A 55 -13.83 8.53 2.77
N PRO A 56 -14.89 8.12 3.48
CA PRO A 56 -16.12 7.65 2.85
C PRO A 56 -16.71 8.58 1.80
N ALA A 57 -16.69 9.90 2.05
CA ALA A 57 -17.20 10.92 1.13
C ALA A 57 -16.35 11.10 -0.14
N ARG A 58 -15.13 10.57 -0.16
CA ARG A 58 -14.14 10.69 -1.24
C ARG A 58 -13.95 9.40 -2.03
N ARG A 59 -14.58 8.29 -1.61
CA ARG A 59 -14.51 7.00 -2.31
C ARG A 59 -15.02 7.10 -3.75
N ALA A 60 -14.56 6.17 -4.58
CA ALA A 60 -14.86 6.09 -6.02
C ALA A 60 -14.38 7.29 -6.88
N GLN A 61 -13.58 8.21 -6.33
CA GLN A 61 -12.97 9.33 -7.07
C GLN A 61 -11.55 9.02 -7.57
N GLY A 62 -11.06 7.80 -7.38
CA GLY A 62 -9.75 7.35 -7.84
C GLY A 62 -8.57 7.74 -6.95
N GLU A 63 -8.80 8.31 -5.77
CA GLU A 63 -7.73 8.78 -4.90
C GLU A 63 -6.82 7.65 -4.40
N ALA A 64 -7.38 6.53 -3.91
CA ALA A 64 -6.57 5.36 -3.54
C ALA A 64 -5.77 4.80 -4.73
N SER A 65 -6.37 4.85 -5.93
CA SER A 65 -5.69 4.45 -7.16
C SER A 65 -4.51 5.36 -7.48
N ALA A 66 -4.62 6.66 -7.21
CA ALA A 66 -3.51 7.61 -7.37
C ALA A 66 -2.38 7.34 -6.36
N VAL A 67 -2.71 6.93 -5.13
CA VAL A 67 -1.70 6.50 -4.15
C VAL A 67 -0.99 5.24 -4.63
N LEU A 68 -1.71 4.22 -5.11
CA LEU A 68 -1.07 3.02 -5.69
C LEU A 68 -0.20 3.34 -6.91
N ALA A 69 -0.66 4.22 -7.80
CA ALA A 69 0.14 4.65 -8.95
C ALA A 69 1.45 5.31 -8.52
N TRP A 70 1.40 6.17 -7.48
CA TRP A 70 2.61 6.78 -6.94
C TRP A 70 3.54 5.75 -6.27
N LEU A 71 2.96 4.81 -5.52
CA LEU A 71 3.73 3.77 -4.81
C LEU A 71 4.42 2.82 -5.79
N THR A 72 3.72 2.37 -6.83
CA THR A 72 4.28 1.48 -7.86
C THR A 72 5.41 2.17 -8.63
N ASP A 73 5.21 3.41 -9.05
CA ASP A 73 6.26 4.25 -9.67
C ASP A 73 7.45 4.50 -8.72
N CYS A 74 7.20 4.66 -7.41
CA CYS A 74 8.27 4.73 -6.40
C CYS A 74 9.07 3.42 -6.32
N CYS A 75 8.37 2.29 -6.29
CA CYS A 75 8.98 0.96 -6.27
C CYS A 75 9.83 0.71 -7.53
N ASP A 76 9.31 1.08 -8.71
CA ASP A 76 10.02 0.97 -9.98
C ASP A 76 11.30 1.80 -10.01
N ARG A 77 11.25 3.05 -9.52
CA ARG A 77 12.43 3.94 -9.44
C ARG A 77 13.53 3.39 -8.53
N HIS A 78 13.15 2.72 -7.44
CA HIS A 78 14.10 2.27 -6.42
C HIS A 78 14.44 0.78 -6.52
N GLY A 79 13.83 0.05 -7.45
CA GLY A 79 14.06 -1.38 -7.65
C GLY A 79 13.56 -2.22 -6.46
N VAL A 80 12.42 -1.84 -5.88
CA VAL A 80 11.86 -2.46 -4.67
C VAL A 80 10.56 -3.17 -5.00
N THR A 81 10.26 -4.25 -4.29
CA THR A 81 8.96 -4.91 -4.36
C THR A 81 7.99 -4.31 -3.35
N LEU A 82 6.72 -4.17 -3.71
CA LEU A 82 5.64 -3.81 -2.80
C LEU A 82 4.78 -5.05 -2.51
N LEU A 83 4.67 -5.37 -1.23
CA LEU A 83 3.75 -6.36 -0.69
C LEU A 83 2.53 -5.63 -0.09
N GLY A 84 1.32 -6.02 -0.48
CA GLY A 84 0.09 -5.59 0.16
C GLY A 84 -0.60 -6.72 0.89
N GLN A 85 -1.15 -6.44 2.07
CA GLN A 85 -2.12 -7.31 2.73
C GLN A 85 -3.51 -6.90 2.24
N ALA A 86 -4.08 -7.68 1.33
CA ALA A 86 -5.33 -7.35 0.66
C ALA A 86 -6.53 -7.93 1.41
N ASN A 87 -6.72 -7.56 2.66
CA ASN A 87 -7.90 -7.95 3.44
C ASN A 87 -8.94 -6.81 3.46
N ALA A 88 -10.16 -7.11 3.04
CA ALA A 88 -11.27 -6.17 3.13
C ALA A 88 -11.77 -6.05 4.58
N ASP A 89 -12.01 -4.81 5.02
CA ASP A 89 -12.72 -4.55 6.28
C ASP A 89 -14.23 -4.81 6.11
N ASP A 90 -14.90 -5.31 7.15
CA ASP A 90 -16.20 -5.98 7.04
C ASP A 90 -17.43 -5.05 6.96
N GLY A 91 -17.26 -3.73 7.17
CA GLY A 91 -18.41 -2.86 7.43
C GLY A 91 -18.79 -1.81 6.38
N SER A 92 -17.86 -1.32 5.54
CA SER A 92 -18.18 -0.16 4.67
C SER A 92 -17.40 -0.08 3.35
N GLY A 93 -16.41 -0.95 3.14
CA GLY A 93 -15.45 -0.83 2.06
C GLY A 93 -15.82 -1.64 0.80
N LEU A 94 -14.79 -1.92 0.00
CA LEU A 94 -14.88 -2.90 -1.07
C LEU A 94 -15.11 -4.29 -0.46
N SER A 95 -15.86 -5.15 -1.15
CA SER A 95 -15.82 -6.58 -0.86
C SER A 95 -14.42 -7.15 -1.14
N GLN A 96 -14.10 -8.29 -0.54
CA GLN A 96 -12.81 -8.98 -0.76
C GLN A 96 -12.51 -9.19 -2.25
N GLN A 97 -13.50 -9.67 -3.01
CA GLN A 97 -13.37 -9.86 -4.46
C GLN A 97 -13.11 -8.55 -5.20
N ALA A 98 -13.83 -7.48 -4.83
CA ALA A 98 -13.65 -6.17 -5.47
C ALA A 98 -12.29 -5.53 -5.13
N LEU A 99 -11.77 -5.78 -3.92
CA LEU A 99 -10.44 -5.35 -3.49
C LEU A 99 -9.33 -6.05 -4.30
N MET A 100 -9.41 -7.37 -4.46
CA MET A 100 -8.45 -8.13 -5.28
C MET A 100 -8.49 -7.69 -6.74
N ALA A 101 -9.69 -7.52 -7.31
CA ALA A 101 -9.84 -7.01 -8.67
C ALA A 101 -9.31 -5.57 -8.81
N TRP A 102 -9.40 -4.75 -7.76
CA TRP A 102 -8.83 -3.41 -7.75
C TRP A 102 -7.30 -3.44 -7.78
N TYR A 103 -6.65 -4.24 -6.93
CA TYR A 103 -5.19 -4.42 -6.97
C TYR A 103 -4.71 -4.96 -8.33
N ALA A 104 -5.41 -5.95 -8.90
CA ALA A 104 -5.05 -6.52 -10.20
C ALA A 104 -5.07 -5.48 -11.33
N ARG A 105 -6.00 -4.51 -11.31
CA ARG A 105 -6.03 -3.39 -12.28
C ARG A 105 -4.81 -2.47 -12.19
N HIS A 106 -4.11 -2.48 -11.05
CA HIS A 106 -2.88 -1.72 -10.80
C HIS A 106 -1.62 -2.54 -11.02
N GLY A 107 -1.72 -3.70 -11.69
CA GLY A 107 -0.56 -4.52 -12.04
C GLY A 107 -0.04 -5.42 -10.92
N PHE A 108 -0.77 -5.53 -9.80
CA PHE A 108 -0.38 -6.45 -8.74
C PHE A 108 -0.71 -7.90 -9.10
N GLN A 109 0.20 -8.81 -8.75
CA GLN A 109 -0.04 -10.24 -8.73
C GLN A 109 -0.75 -10.62 -7.44
N VAL A 110 -1.91 -11.24 -7.55
CA VAL A 110 -2.68 -11.73 -6.42
C VAL A 110 -2.22 -13.13 -6.03
N ASP A 111 -1.92 -13.34 -4.77
CA ASP A 111 -1.62 -14.64 -4.17
C ASP A 111 -2.70 -14.97 -3.13
N ASP A 112 -3.67 -15.77 -3.55
CA ASP A 112 -4.77 -16.30 -2.73
C ASP A 112 -4.59 -17.79 -2.38
N THR A 113 -3.39 -18.34 -2.63
CA THR A 113 -3.12 -19.78 -2.56
C THR A 113 -2.85 -20.30 -1.16
N HIS A 114 -2.59 -19.41 -0.20
CA HIS A 114 -2.27 -19.76 1.19
C HIS A 114 -3.52 -19.65 2.07
N GLN A 115 -3.65 -20.50 3.10
CA GLN A 115 -4.76 -20.50 4.07
C GLN A 115 -4.82 -19.24 4.97
N GLY A 116 -4.20 -18.13 4.56
CA GLY A 116 -4.12 -16.86 5.28
C GLY A 116 -4.87 -15.73 4.56
N GLN A 117 -4.58 -14.48 4.96
CA GLN A 117 -5.13 -13.30 4.29
C GLN A 117 -4.52 -13.17 2.88
N PRO A 118 -5.31 -12.79 1.85
CA PRO A 118 -4.80 -12.64 0.50
C PRO A 118 -3.66 -11.62 0.43
N LEU A 119 -2.57 -12.00 -0.24
CA LEU A 119 -1.43 -11.13 -0.47
C LEU A 119 -1.44 -10.62 -1.90
N VAL A 120 -0.90 -9.42 -2.10
CA VAL A 120 -0.72 -8.85 -3.43
C VAL A 120 0.71 -8.35 -3.58
N TRP A 121 1.33 -8.62 -4.72
CA TRP A 121 2.73 -8.30 -4.98
C TRP A 121 2.87 -7.41 -6.21
N TYR A 122 3.71 -6.39 -6.13
CA TYR A 122 4.10 -5.58 -7.29
C TYR A 122 5.63 -5.38 -7.34
N PRO A 123 6.29 -5.52 -8.50
CA PRO A 123 5.72 -6.03 -9.76
C PRO A 123 5.54 -7.56 -9.76
N HIS A 124 6.32 -8.28 -8.96
CA HIS A 124 6.21 -9.73 -8.81
C HIS A 124 6.63 -10.16 -7.41
N ARG A 125 6.15 -11.33 -6.98
CA ARG A 125 6.67 -11.97 -5.76
C ARG A 125 8.15 -12.33 -5.97
N PRO A 126 9.06 -12.01 -5.04
CA PRO A 126 10.46 -12.41 -5.16
C PRO A 126 10.57 -13.93 -5.23
N VAL A 127 11.39 -14.43 -6.15
CA VAL A 127 11.76 -15.85 -6.17
C VAL A 127 12.74 -16.10 -5.01
N GLY A 128 12.37 -16.99 -4.10
CA GLY A 128 13.24 -17.44 -3.01
C GLY A 128 14.38 -18.34 -3.49
#